data_AF-A0A8S3WWV9-F1
#
_entry.id   AF-A0A8S3WWV9-F1
#
_cell.length_a   1.000
_cell.length_b   1.000
_cell.length_c   1.000
_cell.angle_alpha   90.00
_cell.angle_beta   90.00
_cell.angle_gamma   90.00
#
_symmetry.space_group_name_H-M   'P 1'
#
loop_
_entity.id
_entity.type
_entity.pdbx_description
1 polymer ?
#
loop_
_entity_poly.entity_id
_entity_poly.type
_entity_poly.pdbx_seq_one_letter_code
_entity_poly.pdbx_strand_id
1 'polypeptide(L)' 'MDSDRQGSAGTSRVRIVTRQYLFDLMKNENLLNLDAKLNFLKDKLLSCEGYNEDQIVSLKRGFAHFKSEMK' A
#
# COMPACT_ATOMS: atom_id res chain seq x y z
N MET A 1 35.26 8.84 -25.11
CA MET A 1 36.17 8.57 -23.99
C MET A 1 35.51 9.14 -22.73
N ASP A 2 34.31 8.69 -22.39
CA ASP A 2 33.99 7.41 -21.71
C ASP A 2 34.32 7.48 -20.22
N SER A 3 33.27 7.43 -19.39
CA SER A 3 33.17 7.01 -17.97
C SER A 3 31.95 7.73 -17.37
N ASP A 4 30.72 7.39 -17.71
CA ASP A 4 30.02 6.13 -17.46
C ASP A 4 29.65 5.93 -15.98
N ARG A 5 28.37 5.60 -15.78
CA ARG A 5 27.70 5.21 -14.52
C ARG A 5 27.23 6.33 -13.60
N GLN A 6 26.33 7.15 -14.13
CA GLN A 6 25.22 7.62 -13.31
C GLN A 6 24.41 6.37 -12.92
N GLY A 7 24.65 5.88 -11.70
CA GLY A 7 23.95 4.73 -11.16
C GLY A 7 22.46 4.94 -11.31
N SER A 8 21.85 4.15 -12.19
CA SER A 8 20.41 3.95 -12.27
C SER A 8 19.97 3.47 -10.89
N ALA A 9 19.61 4.42 -10.03
CA ALA A 9 18.76 4.17 -8.89
C ALA A 9 17.44 3.72 -9.50
N GLY A 10 17.31 2.41 -9.68
CA GLY A 10 16.05 1.75 -9.95
C GLY A 10 15.16 1.93 -8.74
N THR A 11 14.68 3.16 -8.52
CA THR A 11 13.66 3.44 -7.54
C THR A 11 12.40 2.86 -8.15
N SER A 12 12.09 1.61 -7.78
CA SER A 12 10.74 1.08 -7.93
C SER A 12 9.78 2.19 -7.54
N ARG A 13 8.89 2.57 -8.46
CA ARG A 13 8.02 3.76 -8.41
C ARG A 13 6.91 3.61 -7.34
N VAL A 14 7.21 2.90 -6.27
CA VAL A 14 6.34 2.59 -5.15
C VAL A 14 6.59 3.67 -4.12
N ARG A 15 5.62 4.58 -3.94
CA ARG A 15 5.70 5.54 -2.83
C ARG A 15 5.64 4.76 -1.52
N ILE A 16 6.50 5.11 -0.59
CA ILE A 16 6.47 4.55 0.77
C ILE A 16 5.17 5.04 1.43
N VAL A 17 4.15 4.18 1.49
CA VAL A 17 2.91 4.47 2.20
C VAL A 17 3.09 4.16 3.68
N THR A 18 2.76 5.13 4.54
CA THR A 18 2.82 4.95 6.00
C THR A 18 1.53 4.34 6.52
N ARG A 19 1.58 3.68 7.68
CA ARG A 19 0.37 3.16 8.35
C ARG A 19 -0.66 4.27 8.59
N GLN A 20 -0.20 5.47 8.94
CA GLN A 20 -1.05 6.65 9.13
C GLN A 20 -1.78 7.05 7.84
N TYR A 21 -1.07 7.13 6.71
CA TYR A 21 -1.66 7.44 5.41
C TYR A 21 -2.77 6.45 5.03
N LEU A 22 -2.52 5.15 5.21
CA LEU A 22 -3.52 4.12 4.93
C LEU A 22 -4.74 4.25 5.85
N PHE A 23 -4.51 4.55 7.12
CA PHE A 23 -5.59 4.78 8.08
C PHE A 23 -6.43 6.01 7.72
N ASP A 24 -5.80 7.12 7.35
CA ASP A 24 -6.49 8.34 6.94
C ASP A 24 -7.30 8.14 5.66
N LEU A 25 -6.77 7.41 4.69
CA LEU A 25 -7.52 6.98 3.49
C LEU A 25 -8.78 6.18 3.85
N MET A 26 -8.65 5.18 4.72
CA MET A 26 -9.80 4.37 5.17
C MET A 26 -10.79 5.15 6.04
N LYS A 27 -10.32 6.15 6.78
CA LYS A 27 -11.13 6.99 7.67
C LYS A 27 -11.94 8.01 6.89
N ASN A 28 -11.36 8.60 5.86
CA ASN A 28 -12.01 9.59 5.00
C ASN A 28 -13.04 8.97 4.05
N GLU A 29 -12.93 7.66 3.79
CA GLU A 29 -13.94 6.91 3.03
C GLU A 29 -15.13 6.49 3.89
N ASN A 30 -16.34 6.82 3.42
CA ASN A 30 -17.60 6.59 4.10
C ASN A 30 -18.09 5.13 3.93
N LEU A 31 -17.16 4.17 4.04
CA LEU A 31 -17.42 2.74 3.87
C LEU A 31 -17.83 2.13 5.21
N LEU A 32 -18.97 1.45 5.25
CA LEU A 32 -19.56 0.92 6.48
C LEU A 32 -18.83 -0.32 7.02
N ASN A 33 -18.13 -1.05 6.16
CA ASN A 33 -17.49 -2.31 6.54
C ASN A 33 -15.98 -2.27 6.26
N LEU A 34 -15.22 -2.97 7.12
CA LEU A 34 -13.77 -3.01 7.06
C LEU A 34 -13.28 -3.71 5.77
N ASP A 35 -14.00 -4.72 5.30
CA ASP A 35 -13.60 -5.46 4.10
C ASP A 35 -13.67 -4.59 2.82
N ALA A 36 -14.66 -3.70 2.72
CA ALA A 36 -14.76 -2.70 1.66
C ALA A 36 -13.66 -1.66 1.79
N LYS A 37 -13.34 -1.20 3.00
CA LYS A 37 -12.19 -0.30 3.23
C LYS A 37 -10.88 -0.93 2.77
N LEU A 38 -10.68 -2.22 3.05
CA LEU A 38 -9.49 -2.96 2.61
C LEU A 38 -9.46 -3.21 1.10
N ASN A 39 -10.62 -3.43 0.46
CA ASN A 39 -10.69 -3.56 -0.99
C ASN A 39 -10.41 -2.22 -1.69
N PHE A 40 -11.01 -1.13 -1.21
CA PHE A 40 -10.69 0.22 -1.69
C PHE A 40 -9.20 0.53 -1.58
N LEU A 41 -8.59 0.23 -0.43
CA LEU A 41 -7.16 0.45 -0.21
C LEU A 41 -6.31 -0.36 -1.20
N LYS A 42 -6.69 -1.63 -1.45
CA LYS A 42 -6.05 -2.47 -2.47
C LYS A 42 -6.10 -1.82 -3.85
N ASP A 43 -7.28 -1.39 -4.29
CA ASP A 43 -7.47 -0.81 -5.62
C ASP A 43 -6.72 0.53 -5.76
N LYS A 44 -6.67 1.33 -4.69
CA LYS A 44 -5.91 2.57 -4.63
C LYS A 44 -4.41 2.33 -4.71
N LEU A 45 -3.89 1.34 -3.99
CA LEU A 45 -2.47 0.99 -4.00
C LEU A 45 -2.02 0.42 -5.35
N LEU A 46 -2.86 -0.41 -5.99
CA LEU A 46 -2.63 -0.90 -7.36
C LEU A 46 -2.59 0.24 -8.38
N SER A 47 -3.58 1.14 -8.32
CA SER A 47 -3.79 2.15 -9.36
C SER A 47 -2.91 3.40 -9.21
N CYS A 48 -2.68 3.86 -7.98
CA CYS A 48 -2.05 5.16 -7.72
C CYS A 48 -0.61 5.06 -7.20
N GLU A 49 -0.26 3.93 -6.58
CA GLU A 49 1.01 3.79 -5.84
C GLU A 49 1.96 2.76 -6.45
N GLY A 50 1.58 2.14 -7.57
CA GLY A 50 2.44 1.19 -8.30
C GLY A 50 2.76 -0.08 -7.51
N TYR A 51 1.98 -0.39 -6.46
CA TYR A 51 2.13 -1.62 -5.69
C TYR A 51 1.81 -2.82 -6.58
N ASN A 52 2.57 -3.90 -6.42
CA ASN A 52 2.23 -5.18 -7.04
C ASN A 52 1.30 -6.02 -6.14
N GLU A 53 0.74 -7.10 -6.69
CA GLU A 53 -0.20 -7.94 -5.96
C GLU A 53 0.40 -8.56 -4.68
N ASP A 54 1.66 -8.97 -4.71
CA ASP A 54 2.36 -9.59 -3.56
C ASP A 54 2.53 -8.63 -2.38
N GLN A 55 2.88 -7.37 -2.66
CA GLN A 55 2.97 -6.32 -1.66
C GLN A 55 1.60 -6.03 -1.02
N ILE A 56 0.53 -6.09 -1.82
CA ILE A 56 -0.84 -5.89 -1.35
C ILE A 56 -1.35 -7.06 -0.52
N VAL A 57 -1.05 -8.29 -0.92
CA VAL A 57 -1.37 -9.48 -0.12
C VAL A 57 -0.70 -9.40 1.24
N SER A 58 0.55 -8.93 1.29
CA SER A 58 1.29 -8.74 2.54
C SER A 58 0.65 -7.67 3.43
N LEU A 59 0.24 -6.53 2.85
CA LEU A 59 -0.52 -5.48 3.56
C LEU A 59 -1.87 -6.02 4.08
N LYS A 60 -2.64 -6.72 3.25
CA LYS A 60 -3.92 -7.33 3.65
C LYS A 60 -3.75 -8.32 4.81
N ARG A 61 -2.71 -9.17 4.76
CA ARG A 61 -2.39 -10.07 5.88
C ARG A 61 -2.06 -9.31 7.16
N GLY A 62 -1.28 -8.23 7.07
CA GLY A 62 -0.98 -7.36 8.21
C GLY A 62 -2.24 -6.74 8.84
N PHE A 63 -3.19 -6.28 8.00
CA PHE A 63 -4.46 -5.76 8.48
C PHE A 63 -5.36 -6.85 9.09
N ALA A 64 -5.42 -8.04 8.48
CA ALA A 64 -6.19 -9.15 9.01
C ALA A 64 -5.65 -9.64 10.37
N HIS A 65 -4.32 -9.68 10.51
CA HIS A 65 -3.66 -9.97 11.79
C HIS A 65 -4.06 -8.94 12.86
N PHE A 66 -3.93 -7.66 12.54
CA PHE A 66 -4.31 -6.56 13.43
C PHE A 66 -5.80 -6.64 13.84
N LYS A 67 -6.70 -6.97 12.91
CA LYS A 67 -8.13 -7.21 13.20
C LYS A 67 -8.33 -8.35 14.20
N SER A 68 -7.53 -9.42 14.10
CA SER A 68 -7.62 -10.56 15.01
C SER A 68 -7.10 -10.26 16.41
N GLU A 69 -6.18 -9.30 16.55
CA GLU A 69 -5.63 -8.86 17.85
C GLU A 69 -6.53 -7.86 18.57
N MET A 70 -7.47 -7.21 17.87
CA MET A 70 -8.47 -6.31 18.46
C MET A 70 -9.72 -7.03 19.01
N LYS A 71 -9.66 -8.36 19.17
CA LYS A 71 -10.69 -9.19 19.78
C LYS A 71 -10.44 -9.35 21.28
#